data_AF-A0A936EK72-F1
#
_entry.id   AF-A0A936EK72-F1
#
_cell.length_a   1.000
_cell.length_b   1.000
_cell.length_c   1.000
_cell.angle_alpha   90.00
_cell.angle_beta   90.00
_cell.angle_gamma   90.00
#
_symmetry.space_group_name_H-M   'P 1'
#
loop_
_entity.id
_entity.type
_entity.pdbx_description
1 polymer ?
#
loop_
_entity_poly.entity_id
_entity_poly.type
_entity_poly.pdbx_seq_one_letter_code
_entity_poly.pdbx_strand_id
1 'polypeptide(L)'
;MKPNQHTRPCHILKAFVLACVILVFTPFAKAGTQLYPVLPGKVTSTQQQAIEYVEKISKLKPSAHWPNIKPGLFLKNLKTNIHNIVSIYPGKSTNFCGYGALSYLFLQDDPLGYATLLLQLYGEGKATFRSIIFEPSAAIKLEAGKLKYKGTLDINPAEQMWYLTLADHYKGYLNIFNRNYDEGDENRFWASVNYAKFNRMTRELLHYNSKARGADLMRPKVGSLYTYISDHMKTGTVVLFINNRILYKKDHIRLKLGVPTHFIVAEK
;
A
#
# COMPACT_ATOMS: atom_id res chain seq x y z
N MET A 1 35.73 -2.85 74.80
CA MET A 1 35.79 -1.91 73.66
C MET A 1 34.37 -1.56 73.24
N LYS A 2 34.20 -0.29 72.85
CA LYS A 2 33.01 0.51 72.46
C LYS A 2 32.07 -0.14 71.40
N PRO A 3 30.85 0.41 71.14
CA PRO A 3 29.59 -0.20 71.59
C PRO A 3 28.42 -0.19 70.55
N ASN A 4 27.23 -0.53 71.03
CA ASN A 4 25.89 0.05 70.72
C ASN A 4 25.23 -0.22 69.36
N GLN A 5 24.11 -0.96 69.35
CA GLN A 5 22.72 -0.53 69.60
C GLN A 5 22.05 0.09 68.36
N HIS A 6 20.94 -0.50 67.93
CA HIS A 6 19.63 0.17 67.70
C HIS A 6 18.69 -0.77 66.91
N THR A 7 17.68 -1.37 67.56
CA THR A 7 16.29 -0.94 67.76
C THR A 7 15.28 -1.52 66.75
N ARG A 8 14.27 -2.13 67.38
CA ARG A 8 13.00 -2.77 66.97
C ARG A 8 12.07 -1.89 66.11
N PRO A 9 10.77 -2.22 65.97
CA PRO A 9 10.07 -3.35 65.30
C PRO A 9 9.01 -2.82 64.29
N CYS A 10 8.23 -3.65 63.56
CA CYS A 10 6.85 -3.27 63.17
C CYS A 10 6.03 -4.32 62.39
N HIS A 11 4.87 -4.66 62.98
CA HIS A 11 3.51 -4.83 62.42
C HIS A 11 3.21 -5.60 61.11
N ILE A 12 2.53 -6.74 61.31
CA ILE A 12 1.19 -7.12 60.78
C ILE A 12 0.59 -6.16 59.75
N LEU A 13 0.25 -6.65 58.55
CA LEU A 13 -0.91 -6.12 57.83
C LEU A 13 -1.59 -7.17 56.93
N LYS A 14 -2.91 -7.19 57.09
CA LYS A 14 -3.93 -8.05 56.51
C LYS A 14 -4.10 -7.78 55.01
N ALA A 15 -4.30 -8.84 54.22
CA ALA A 15 -4.73 -8.75 52.84
C ALA A 15 -6.21 -8.32 52.78
N PHE A 16 -6.48 -7.16 52.19
CA PHE A 16 -7.82 -6.71 51.79
C PHE A 16 -7.92 -6.82 50.27
N VAL A 17 -8.89 -7.60 49.80
CA VAL A 17 -9.30 -7.69 48.40
C VAL A 17 -10.13 -6.44 48.08
N LEU A 18 -9.66 -5.61 47.16
CA LEU A 18 -10.44 -4.52 46.57
C LEU A 18 -10.61 -4.78 45.07
N ALA A 19 -11.80 -5.23 44.68
CA ALA A 19 -12.21 -5.31 43.29
C ALA A 19 -12.64 -3.92 42.82
N CYS A 20 -11.81 -3.25 42.02
CA CYS A 20 -12.19 -2.04 41.30
C CYS A 20 -12.84 -2.41 39.97
N VAL A 21 -14.17 -2.24 39.92
CA VAL A 21 -14.95 -2.17 38.69
C VAL A 21 -14.60 -0.87 37.98
N ILE A 22 -13.84 -0.94 36.89
CA ILE A 22 -13.65 0.19 35.98
C ILE A 22 -14.70 0.07 34.87
N LEU A 23 -15.77 0.85 35.01
CA LEU A 23 -16.70 1.18 33.93
C LEU A 23 -15.98 2.10 32.94
N VAL A 24 -15.40 1.53 31.87
CA VAL A 24 -14.93 2.30 30.73
C VAL A 24 -16.13 2.58 29.83
N PHE A 25 -16.66 3.80 29.91
CA PHE A 25 -17.48 4.39 28.86
C PHE A 25 -16.62 4.51 27.58
N THR A 26 -16.77 3.58 26.65
CA THR A 26 -16.25 3.77 25.29
C THR A 26 -17.25 4.61 24.49
N PRO A 27 -16.82 5.69 23.82
CA PRO A 27 -17.69 6.37 22.87
C PRO A 27 -17.96 5.42 21.70
N PHE A 28 -19.22 5.31 21.31
CA PHE A 28 -19.63 4.66 20.08
C PHE A 28 -18.83 5.24 18.91
N ALA A 29 -17.81 4.51 18.46
CA ALA A 29 -17.25 4.71 17.14
C ALA A 29 -18.39 4.46 16.13
N LYS A 30 -18.71 5.49 15.34
CA LYS A 30 -19.60 5.33 14.19
C LYS A 30 -19.10 4.13 13.38
N ALA A 31 -19.95 3.11 13.26
CA ALA A 31 -19.70 1.96 12.41
C ALA A 31 -19.42 2.48 10.99
N GLY A 32 -18.16 2.42 10.58
CA GLY A 32 -17.79 2.58 9.19
C GLY A 32 -18.50 1.49 8.41
N THR A 33 -19.21 1.89 7.36
CA THR A 33 -19.94 1.02 6.46
C THR A 33 -19.03 -0.12 6.01
N GLN A 34 -19.26 -1.34 6.51
CA GLN A 34 -18.53 -2.52 6.07
C GLN A 34 -18.88 -2.77 4.60
N LEU A 35 -17.94 -2.47 3.71
CA LEU A 35 -18.01 -2.88 2.30
C LEU A 35 -17.88 -4.41 2.26
N TYR A 36 -19.02 -5.06 1.99
CA TYR A 36 -19.34 -6.44 1.61
C TYR A 36 -18.35 -7.60 1.90
N PRO A 37 -18.83 -8.78 2.35
CA PRO A 37 -17.99 -9.98 2.45
C PRO A 37 -17.60 -10.50 1.06
N VAL A 38 -16.30 -10.68 0.82
CA VAL A 38 -15.74 -11.11 -0.47
C VAL A 38 -15.23 -12.56 -0.40
N LEU A 39 -15.62 -13.37 -1.38
CA LEU A 39 -15.05 -14.70 -1.62
C LEU A 39 -13.72 -14.61 -2.40
N PRO A 40 -12.72 -15.47 -2.13
CA PRO A 40 -11.39 -15.38 -2.73
C PRO A 40 -11.39 -15.48 -4.27
N GLY A 41 -10.69 -14.57 -4.96
CA GLY A 41 -10.35 -14.71 -6.38
C GLY A 41 -11.48 -14.50 -7.40
N LYS A 42 -12.56 -13.79 -7.03
CA LYS A 42 -13.60 -13.37 -7.99
C LYS A 42 -13.59 -11.85 -8.19
N VAL A 43 -13.87 -11.44 -9.42
CA VAL A 43 -14.30 -10.07 -9.73
C VAL A 43 -15.49 -9.73 -8.83
N THR A 44 -15.33 -8.72 -8.00
CA THR A 44 -16.31 -8.29 -6.99
C THR A 44 -17.14 -7.11 -7.44
N SER A 45 -16.66 -6.35 -8.42
CA SER A 45 -17.40 -5.29 -9.08
C SER A 45 -16.96 -5.13 -10.54
N THR A 46 -17.78 -4.49 -11.37
CA THR A 46 -17.48 -4.26 -12.78
C THR A 46 -17.00 -2.83 -13.02
N GLN A 47 -16.23 -2.65 -14.09
CA GLN A 47 -15.77 -1.33 -14.53
C GLN A 47 -16.96 -0.37 -14.73
N GLN A 48 -18.07 -0.86 -15.29
CA GLN A 48 -19.28 -0.08 -15.51
C GLN A 48 -19.90 0.43 -14.20
N GLN A 49 -19.96 -0.41 -13.15
CA GLN A 49 -20.42 0.03 -11.83
C GLN A 49 -19.54 1.15 -11.25
N ALA A 50 -18.22 1.04 -11.42
CA ALA A 50 -17.29 2.07 -10.99
C ALA A 50 -17.47 3.38 -11.80
N ILE A 51 -17.64 3.29 -13.13
CA ILE A 51 -17.94 4.44 -13.99
C ILE A 51 -19.21 5.13 -13.53
N GLU A 52 -20.32 4.40 -13.38
CA GLU A 52 -21.60 4.94 -12.91
C GLU A 52 -21.49 5.60 -11.54
N TYR A 53 -20.63 5.06 -10.67
CA TYR A 53 -20.37 5.64 -9.37
C TYR A 53 -19.59 6.97 -9.47
N VAL A 54 -18.48 7.02 -10.21
CA VAL A 54 -17.64 8.22 -10.28
C VAL A 54 -18.20 9.31 -11.18
N GLU A 55 -19.02 8.99 -12.17
CA GLU A 55 -19.64 10.00 -13.04
C GLU A 55 -20.74 10.80 -12.35
N LYS A 56 -21.34 10.27 -11.29
CA LYS A 56 -22.26 11.02 -10.41
C LYS A 56 -21.55 12.16 -9.65
N ILE A 57 -20.22 12.12 -9.57
CA ILE A 57 -19.41 13.11 -8.88
C ILE A 57 -18.97 14.18 -9.90
N SER A 58 -19.64 15.33 -9.87
CA SER A 58 -19.32 16.46 -10.75
C SER A 58 -18.14 17.29 -10.24
N LYS A 59 -18.02 17.47 -8.92
CA LYS A 59 -16.96 18.28 -8.30
C LYS A 59 -16.62 17.77 -6.90
N LEU A 60 -15.33 17.80 -6.58
CA LEU A 60 -14.83 17.57 -5.22
C LEU A 60 -14.43 18.90 -4.56
N LYS A 61 -14.66 18.99 -3.24
CA LYS A 61 -14.12 20.08 -2.43
C LYS A 61 -12.63 19.83 -2.13
N PRO A 62 -11.83 20.90 -1.91
CA PRO A 62 -10.49 20.75 -1.35
C PRO A 62 -10.50 19.91 -0.08
N SER A 63 -9.63 18.90 -0.02
CA SER A 63 -9.46 18.08 1.18
C SER A 63 -8.54 18.77 2.17
N ALA A 64 -8.98 18.91 3.42
CA ALA A 64 -8.13 19.40 4.51
C ALA A 64 -7.00 18.42 4.85
N HIS A 65 -7.13 17.14 4.48
CA HIS A 65 -6.16 16.10 4.75
C HIS A 65 -5.07 16.03 3.67
N TRP A 66 -5.33 16.51 2.46
CA TRP A 66 -4.44 16.43 1.31
C TRP A 66 -4.20 17.81 0.70
N PRO A 67 -3.47 18.69 1.39
CA PRO A 67 -3.38 20.12 1.05
C PRO A 67 -2.81 20.39 -0.35
N ASN A 68 -2.01 19.48 -0.89
CA ASN A 68 -1.36 19.65 -2.19
C ASN A 68 -2.05 18.90 -3.34
N ILE A 69 -3.11 18.14 -3.05
CA ILE A 69 -3.89 17.45 -4.07
C ILE A 69 -5.00 18.36 -4.59
N LYS A 70 -4.86 18.80 -5.85
CA LYS A 70 -5.90 19.56 -6.54
C LYS A 70 -7.13 18.67 -6.81
N PRO A 71 -8.34 19.02 -6.32
CA PRO A 71 -9.52 18.14 -6.39
C PRO A 71 -9.90 17.73 -7.81
N GLY A 72 -9.85 18.68 -8.75
CA GLY A 72 -10.18 18.42 -10.15
C GLY A 72 -9.19 17.47 -10.82
N LEU A 73 -7.89 17.59 -10.52
CA LEU A 73 -6.87 16.68 -11.05
C LEU A 73 -6.97 15.30 -10.42
N PHE A 74 -7.27 15.22 -9.13
CA PHE A 74 -7.53 13.95 -8.45
C PHE A 74 -8.70 13.20 -9.08
N LEU A 75 -9.86 13.85 -9.20
CA LEU A 75 -11.05 13.22 -9.77
C LEU A 75 -10.82 12.83 -11.24
N LYS A 76 -10.15 13.69 -12.02
CA LYS A 76 -9.78 13.37 -13.40
C LYS A 76 -8.90 12.12 -13.46
N ASN A 77 -7.83 12.05 -12.67
CA ASN A 77 -6.95 10.89 -12.64
C ASN A 77 -7.69 9.61 -12.20
N LEU A 78 -8.53 9.69 -11.16
CA LEU A 78 -9.35 8.54 -10.73
C LEU A 78 -10.27 8.04 -11.85
N LYS A 79 -10.98 8.96 -12.53
CA LYS A 79 -11.82 8.60 -13.68
C LYS A 79 -10.99 7.98 -14.80
N THR A 80 -9.83 8.55 -15.12
CA THR A 80 -8.92 8.00 -16.14
C THR A 80 -8.52 6.56 -15.81
N ASN A 81 -8.15 6.26 -14.56
CA ASN A 81 -7.76 4.92 -14.14
C ASN A 81 -8.91 3.91 -14.27
N ILE A 82 -10.13 4.34 -13.94
CA ILE A 82 -11.32 3.49 -14.05
C ILE A 82 -11.67 3.24 -15.51
N HIS A 83 -11.65 4.27 -16.37
CA HIS A 83 -11.98 4.14 -17.80
C HIS A 83 -10.89 3.40 -18.59
N ASN A 84 -9.63 3.55 -18.18
CA ASN A 84 -8.49 2.99 -18.88
C ASN A 84 -7.46 2.44 -17.87
N ILE A 85 -7.58 1.17 -17.51
CA ILE A 85 -6.74 0.54 -16.48
C ILE A 85 -5.24 0.59 -16.85
N VAL A 86 -4.89 0.59 -18.14
CA VAL A 86 -3.49 0.68 -18.58
C VAL A 86 -2.89 2.09 -18.46
N SER A 87 -3.68 3.10 -18.06
CA SER A 87 -3.18 4.45 -17.80
C SER A 87 -2.40 4.59 -16.51
N ILE A 88 -2.44 3.57 -15.64
CA ILE A 88 -1.74 3.52 -14.37
C ILE A 88 -0.25 3.80 -14.59
N TYR A 89 0.27 4.82 -13.90
CA TYR A 89 1.61 5.32 -14.15
C TYR A 89 2.42 5.46 -12.84
N PRO A 90 3.31 4.50 -12.56
CA PRO A 90 4.15 4.54 -11.35
C PRO A 90 5.12 5.73 -11.28
N GLY A 91 5.34 6.47 -12.36
CA GLY A 91 6.35 7.51 -12.44
C GLY A 91 7.72 6.99 -12.88
N LYS A 92 8.43 7.77 -13.70
CA LYS A 92 9.82 7.48 -14.06
C LYS A 92 10.75 7.65 -12.86
N SER A 93 11.68 6.72 -12.70
CA SER A 93 12.71 6.71 -11.65
C SER A 93 12.21 6.46 -10.21
N THR A 94 10.91 6.19 -10.02
CA THR A 94 10.37 5.81 -8.71
C THR A 94 10.48 4.30 -8.49
N ASN A 95 10.28 3.87 -7.25
CA ASN A 95 10.15 2.46 -6.88
C ASN A 95 8.68 2.02 -6.74
N PHE A 96 7.74 2.72 -7.38
CA PHE A 96 6.31 2.46 -7.27
C PHE A 96 5.75 1.36 -8.19
N CYS A 97 6.57 0.72 -9.03
CA CYS A 97 6.08 -0.28 -10.00
C CYS A 97 5.25 -1.41 -9.36
N GLY A 98 5.61 -1.87 -8.16
CA GLY A 98 4.83 -2.88 -7.44
C GLY A 98 3.44 -2.39 -7.02
N TYR A 99 3.29 -1.12 -6.64
CA TYR A 99 1.98 -0.54 -6.32
C TYR A 99 1.15 -0.28 -7.59
N GLY A 100 1.80 0.06 -8.70
CA GLY A 100 1.14 0.16 -10.01
C GLY A 100 0.59 -1.19 -10.46
N ALA A 101 1.40 -2.26 -10.40
CA ALA A 101 0.95 -3.62 -10.73
C ALA A 101 -0.21 -4.08 -9.82
N LEU A 102 -0.14 -3.79 -8.52
CA LEU A 102 -1.24 -4.06 -7.59
C LEU A 102 -2.51 -3.29 -7.98
N SER A 103 -2.37 -2.01 -8.34
CA SER A 103 -3.52 -1.16 -8.70
C SER A 103 -4.16 -1.61 -10.01
N TYR A 104 -3.37 -2.09 -10.97
CA TYR A 104 -3.86 -2.72 -12.20
C TYR A 104 -4.75 -3.92 -11.87
N LEU A 105 -4.27 -4.86 -11.04
CA LEU A 105 -5.05 -6.02 -10.61
C LEU A 105 -6.31 -5.61 -9.82
N PHE A 106 -6.19 -4.60 -8.96
CA PHE A 106 -7.33 -4.09 -8.18
C PHE A 106 -8.42 -3.49 -9.08
N LEU A 107 -8.03 -2.75 -10.11
CA LEU A 107 -8.99 -2.21 -11.08
C LEU A 107 -9.62 -3.28 -11.98
N GLN A 108 -8.94 -4.40 -12.21
CA GLN A 108 -9.54 -5.54 -12.93
C GLN A 108 -10.57 -6.28 -12.07
N ASP A 109 -10.26 -6.52 -10.80
CA ASP A 109 -11.09 -7.37 -9.94
C ASP A 109 -12.16 -6.61 -9.14
N ASP A 110 -11.87 -5.38 -8.75
CA ASP A 110 -12.76 -4.58 -7.91
C ASP A 110 -12.62 -3.07 -8.19
N PRO A 111 -12.94 -2.62 -9.43
CA PRO A 111 -12.85 -1.21 -9.79
C PRO A 111 -13.74 -0.29 -8.94
N LEU A 112 -14.90 -0.76 -8.46
CA LEU A 112 -15.76 0.01 -7.55
C LEU A 112 -15.14 0.10 -6.15
N GLY A 113 -14.57 -0.99 -5.64
CA GLY A 113 -13.82 -1.01 -4.39
C GLY A 113 -12.63 -0.07 -4.43
N TYR A 114 -11.88 -0.07 -5.54
CA TYR A 114 -10.80 0.88 -5.78
C TYR A 114 -11.32 2.33 -5.76
N ALA A 115 -12.39 2.63 -6.49
CA ALA A 115 -12.96 3.98 -6.57
C ALA A 115 -13.45 4.50 -5.21
N THR A 116 -14.22 3.69 -4.50
CA THR A 116 -14.76 4.02 -3.17
C THR A 116 -13.65 4.21 -2.14
N LEU A 117 -12.64 3.32 -2.13
CA LEU A 117 -11.47 3.42 -1.27
C LEU A 117 -10.71 4.73 -1.49
N LEU A 118 -10.39 5.07 -2.74
CA LEU A 118 -9.63 6.28 -3.05
C LEU A 118 -10.43 7.54 -2.71
N LEU A 119 -11.73 7.57 -2.96
CA LEU A 119 -12.58 8.71 -2.60
C LEU A 119 -12.73 8.87 -1.09
N GLN A 120 -12.86 7.77 -0.34
CA GLN A 120 -12.86 7.81 1.12
C GLN A 120 -11.52 8.33 1.64
N LEU A 121 -10.41 7.79 1.15
CA LEU A 121 -9.07 8.20 1.54
C LEU A 121 -8.83 9.69 1.27
N TYR A 122 -9.30 10.19 0.11
CA TYR A 122 -9.26 11.62 -0.22
C TYR A 122 -10.10 12.48 0.73
N GLY A 123 -11.35 12.06 1.00
CA GLY A 123 -12.29 12.83 1.81
C GLY A 123 -11.93 12.86 3.29
N GLU A 124 -11.48 11.73 3.85
CA GLU A 124 -11.31 11.52 5.29
C GLU A 124 -9.84 11.48 5.74
N GLY A 125 -8.89 11.46 4.79
CA GLY A 125 -7.47 11.32 5.09
C GLY A 125 -7.08 9.93 5.63
N LYS A 126 -8.05 9.02 5.70
CA LYS A 126 -7.91 7.61 6.05
C LYS A 126 -9.01 6.83 5.35
N ALA A 127 -8.85 5.54 5.23
CA ALA A 127 -9.90 4.69 4.70
C ALA A 127 -9.83 3.30 5.29
N THR A 128 -10.98 2.64 5.38
CA THR A 128 -11.03 1.23 5.75
C THR A 128 -11.47 0.46 4.52
N PHE A 129 -10.66 -0.50 4.10
CA PHE A 129 -11.01 -1.41 3.03
C PHE A 129 -10.97 -2.83 3.58
N ARG A 130 -12.15 -3.47 3.66
CA ARG A 130 -12.31 -4.78 4.29
C ARG A 130 -11.79 -4.72 5.74
N SER A 131 -10.80 -5.52 6.09
CA SER A 131 -10.17 -5.55 7.42
C SER A 131 -8.93 -4.66 7.55
N ILE A 132 -8.59 -3.88 6.52
CA ILE A 132 -7.36 -3.08 6.48
C ILE A 132 -7.70 -1.60 6.68
N ILE A 133 -6.99 -0.97 7.62
CA ILE A 133 -7.10 0.47 7.89
C ILE A 133 -5.89 1.17 7.29
N PHE A 134 -6.14 2.02 6.30
CA PHE A 134 -5.17 2.93 5.72
C PHE A 134 -5.22 4.26 6.45
N GLU A 135 -4.18 4.56 7.22
CA GLU A 135 -4.01 5.84 7.90
C GLU A 135 -2.60 6.39 7.60
N PRO A 136 -2.45 7.11 6.48
CA PRO A 136 -1.16 7.67 6.10
C PRO A 136 -0.68 8.71 7.11
N SER A 137 0.63 8.73 7.34
CA SER A 137 1.30 9.71 8.19
C SER A 137 1.12 11.14 7.67
N ALA A 138 1.32 12.12 8.55
CA ALA A 138 1.25 13.54 8.21
C ALA A 138 2.25 13.92 7.10
N ALA A 139 3.44 13.28 7.09
CA ALA A 139 4.45 13.50 6.07
C ALA A 139 3.94 13.09 4.67
N ILE A 140 3.29 11.93 4.57
CA ILE A 140 2.69 11.45 3.33
C ILE A 140 1.55 12.36 2.85
N LYS A 141 0.69 12.78 3.78
CA LYS A 141 -0.40 13.73 3.50
C LYS A 141 0.10 15.06 2.96
N LEU A 142 1.20 15.55 3.51
CA LEU A 142 1.84 16.77 3.08
C LEU A 142 2.54 16.63 1.71
N GLU A 143 3.00 15.44 1.37
CA GLU A 143 3.78 15.24 0.15
C GLU A 143 2.95 14.88 -1.08
N ALA A 144 1.87 14.12 -0.91
CA ALA A 144 1.03 13.72 -2.03
C ALA A 144 0.50 14.94 -2.80
N GLY A 145 0.67 14.92 -4.13
CA GLY A 145 0.35 16.05 -5.02
C GLY A 145 1.55 16.94 -5.37
N LYS A 146 2.70 16.80 -4.68
CA LYS A 146 3.94 17.53 -4.98
C LYS A 146 4.94 16.75 -5.82
N LEU A 147 4.85 15.42 -5.85
CA LEU A 147 5.84 14.60 -6.53
C LEU A 147 5.87 14.95 -8.03
N LYS A 148 7.07 15.19 -8.55
CA LYS A 148 7.32 15.48 -9.97
C LYS A 148 8.13 14.34 -10.56
N TYR A 149 7.50 13.49 -11.37
CA TYR A 149 8.15 12.33 -11.97
C TYR A 149 8.92 12.72 -13.24
N LYS A 150 10.06 13.41 -13.10
CA LYS A 150 11.02 13.75 -14.17
C LYS A 150 10.41 13.87 -15.58
N GLY A 151 9.49 14.81 -15.70
CA GLY A 151 8.75 15.17 -16.91
C GLY A 151 7.82 16.34 -16.58
N THR A 152 7.63 17.26 -17.50
CA THR A 152 6.82 18.48 -17.31
C THR A 152 5.31 18.22 -17.24
N LEU A 153 4.88 16.96 -17.39
CA LEU A 153 3.49 16.55 -17.60
C LEU A 153 2.94 15.50 -16.61
N ASP A 154 3.76 14.94 -15.72
CA ASP A 154 3.32 13.79 -14.90
C ASP A 154 2.89 14.22 -13.49
N ILE A 155 1.61 14.60 -13.35
CA ILE A 155 0.94 14.67 -12.05
C ILE A 155 -0.31 13.79 -12.13
N ASN A 156 -0.24 12.61 -11.53
CA ASN A 156 -1.38 11.73 -11.25
C ASN A 156 -1.66 11.76 -9.74
N PRO A 157 -2.46 12.72 -9.23
CA PRO A 157 -2.58 12.92 -7.79
C PRO A 157 -3.25 11.76 -7.06
N ALA A 158 -4.18 11.06 -7.73
CA ALA A 158 -4.85 9.91 -7.13
C ALA A 158 -3.87 8.75 -6.94
N GLU A 159 -3.02 8.52 -7.94
CA GLU A 159 -1.93 7.54 -7.87
C GLU A 159 -0.87 7.92 -6.85
N GLN A 160 -0.45 9.19 -6.80
CA GLN A 160 0.49 9.67 -5.77
C GLN A 160 -0.01 9.38 -4.36
N MET A 161 -1.25 9.80 -4.08
CA MET A 161 -1.91 9.55 -2.79
C MET A 161 -1.94 8.06 -2.48
N TRP A 162 -2.33 7.24 -3.45
CA TRP A 162 -2.50 5.82 -3.28
C TRP A 162 -1.18 5.07 -3.07
N TYR A 163 -0.16 5.33 -3.90
CA TYR A 163 1.13 4.66 -3.80
C TYR A 163 1.88 5.04 -2.54
N LEU A 164 1.85 6.33 -2.17
CA LEU A 164 2.44 6.79 -0.91
C LEU A 164 1.71 6.16 0.29
N THR A 165 0.38 6.07 0.25
CA THR A 165 -0.41 5.37 1.29
C THR A 165 -0.03 3.91 1.40
N LEU A 166 0.10 3.20 0.29
CA LEU A 166 0.52 1.80 0.26
C LEU A 166 1.94 1.61 0.80
N ALA A 167 2.87 2.48 0.39
CA ALA A 167 4.25 2.44 0.86
C ALA A 167 4.37 2.78 2.35
N ASP A 168 3.49 3.64 2.85
CA ASP A 168 3.45 3.99 4.27
C ASP A 168 2.88 2.86 5.13
N HIS A 169 1.77 2.28 4.69
CA HIS A 169 1.10 1.19 5.41
C HIS A 169 1.91 -0.11 5.37
N TYR A 170 2.33 -0.54 4.18
CA TYR A 170 3.03 -1.80 4.02
C TYR A 170 4.54 -1.60 4.22
N LYS A 171 5.07 -2.09 5.34
CA LYS A 171 6.54 -2.15 5.57
C LYS A 171 7.07 -3.58 5.43
N GLY A 172 8.34 -3.71 5.05
CA GLY A 172 9.04 -4.99 4.96
C GLY A 172 10.49 -4.88 5.41
N TYR A 173 11.30 -5.91 5.12
CA TYR A 173 12.72 -5.90 5.49
C TYR A 173 13.52 -4.75 4.85
N LEU A 174 13.06 -4.23 3.71
CA LEU A 174 13.66 -3.06 3.04
C LEU A 174 13.48 -1.75 3.82
N ASN A 175 12.55 -1.73 4.78
CA ASN A 175 12.22 -0.56 5.59
C ASN A 175 12.86 -0.60 7.00
N ILE A 176 13.72 -1.59 7.32
CA ILE A 176 14.28 -1.74 8.68
C ILE A 176 15.06 -0.49 9.11
N PHE A 177 15.84 0.10 8.19
CA PHE A 177 16.66 1.29 8.46
C PHE A 177 15.93 2.61 8.17
N ASN A 178 14.83 2.56 7.44
CA ASN A 178 13.98 3.73 7.19
C ASN A 178 12.50 3.34 7.22
N ARG A 179 11.83 3.67 8.33
CA ARG A 179 10.41 3.36 8.57
C ARG A 179 9.50 4.54 8.28
N ASN A 180 10.00 5.76 8.35
CA ASN A 180 9.22 6.98 8.17
C ASN A 180 9.47 7.56 6.78
N TYR A 181 8.60 8.44 6.32
CA TYR A 181 8.78 9.07 5.02
C TYR A 181 9.65 10.32 5.14
N ASP A 182 10.68 10.41 4.30
CA ASP A 182 11.43 11.62 4.00
C ASP A 182 11.29 11.99 2.51
N GLU A 183 11.41 13.27 2.16
CA GLU A 183 11.36 13.72 0.77
C GLU A 183 12.39 12.97 -0.10
N GLY A 184 11.94 12.40 -1.22
CA GLY A 184 12.78 11.62 -2.14
C GLY A 184 12.76 10.10 -1.89
N ASP A 185 12.07 9.64 -0.84
CA ASP A 185 11.95 8.21 -0.51
C ASP A 185 11.18 7.40 -1.55
N GLU A 186 10.40 8.04 -2.43
CA GLU A 186 9.78 7.42 -3.59
C GLU A 186 10.79 6.76 -4.54
N ASN A 187 12.06 7.21 -4.50
CA ASN A 187 13.15 6.67 -5.30
C ASN A 187 14.09 5.73 -4.51
N ARG A 188 13.78 5.47 -3.23
CA ARG A 188 14.62 4.70 -2.30
C ARG A 188 13.97 3.38 -1.88
N PHE A 189 14.68 2.59 -1.07
CA PHE A 189 14.19 1.33 -0.53
C PHE A 189 12.88 1.47 0.25
N TRP A 190 12.62 2.65 0.81
CA TRP A 190 11.39 2.94 1.53
C TRP A 190 10.15 2.63 0.68
N ALA A 191 10.13 3.12 -0.57
CA ALA A 191 9.06 2.89 -1.51
C ALA A 191 9.14 1.54 -2.24
N SER A 192 10.27 0.81 -2.18
CA SER A 192 10.42 -0.45 -2.89
C SER A 192 9.45 -1.53 -2.43
N VAL A 193 9.04 -2.35 -3.39
CA VAL A 193 8.19 -3.51 -3.17
C VAL A 193 9.00 -4.78 -3.39
N ASN A 194 9.17 -5.55 -2.33
CA ASN A 194 9.73 -6.90 -2.43
C ASN A 194 8.60 -7.92 -2.61
N TYR A 195 8.97 -9.17 -2.88
CA TYR A 195 8.03 -10.22 -3.21
C TYR A 195 7.07 -10.55 -2.05
N ALA A 196 7.58 -10.62 -0.82
CA ALA A 196 6.76 -10.88 0.36
C ALA A 196 5.73 -9.75 0.61
N LYS A 197 6.15 -8.50 0.41
CA LYS A 197 5.30 -7.31 0.52
C LYS A 197 4.21 -7.32 -0.54
N PHE A 198 4.56 -7.62 -1.81
CA PHE A 198 3.57 -7.73 -2.89
C PHE A 198 2.52 -8.81 -2.61
N ASN A 199 2.95 -10.02 -2.24
CA ASN A 199 2.04 -11.12 -1.94
C ASN A 199 1.12 -10.82 -0.74
N ARG A 200 1.61 -10.07 0.25
CA ARG A 200 0.76 -9.62 1.36
C ARG A 200 -0.32 -8.65 0.88
N MET A 201 0.05 -7.67 0.05
CA MET A 201 -0.90 -6.71 -0.52
C MET A 201 -1.99 -7.40 -1.36
N THR A 202 -1.62 -8.33 -2.26
CA THR A 202 -2.60 -9.04 -3.10
C THR A 202 -3.53 -9.95 -2.29
N ARG A 203 -3.03 -10.58 -1.22
CA ARG A 203 -3.86 -11.41 -0.33
C ARG A 203 -4.85 -10.57 0.48
N GLU A 204 -4.41 -9.43 1.02
CA GLU A 204 -5.23 -8.59 1.89
C GLU A 204 -6.26 -7.78 1.10
N LEU A 205 -5.88 -7.26 -0.07
CA LEU A 205 -6.76 -6.41 -0.89
C LEU A 205 -7.60 -7.20 -1.90
N LEU A 206 -7.03 -8.26 -2.50
CA LEU A 206 -7.65 -8.98 -3.63
C LEU A 206 -7.99 -10.44 -3.31
N HIS A 207 -7.62 -10.93 -2.13
CA HIS A 207 -7.80 -12.33 -1.70
C HIS A 207 -7.19 -13.35 -2.67
N TYR A 208 -6.07 -12.99 -3.31
CA TYR A 208 -5.33 -13.92 -4.13
C TYR A 208 -4.65 -15.00 -3.27
N ASN A 209 -4.78 -16.26 -3.71
CA ASN A 209 -3.97 -17.36 -3.21
C ASN A 209 -2.68 -17.47 -4.03
N SER A 210 -1.77 -16.51 -3.85
CA SER A 210 -0.55 -16.39 -4.64
C SER A 210 0.41 -17.55 -4.36
N LYS A 211 0.74 -18.33 -5.40
CA LYS A 211 1.84 -19.31 -5.35
C LYS A 211 3.13 -18.66 -5.80
N ALA A 212 4.09 -18.64 -4.88
CA ALA A 212 5.38 -17.99 -5.05
C ALA A 212 6.45 -18.94 -5.58
N ARG A 213 7.24 -18.52 -6.58
CA ARG A 213 8.40 -19.29 -7.07
C ARG A 213 9.62 -18.39 -7.25
N GLY A 214 10.61 -18.55 -6.38
CA GLY A 214 11.83 -17.74 -6.33
C GLY A 214 11.93 -16.90 -5.06
N ALA A 215 12.94 -16.03 -4.99
CA ALA A 215 13.09 -15.05 -3.93
C ALA A 215 13.67 -13.74 -4.49
N ASP A 216 13.59 -12.66 -3.73
CA ASP A 216 14.03 -11.31 -4.15
C ASP A 216 15.48 -11.28 -4.67
N LEU A 217 16.33 -12.15 -4.12
CA LEU A 217 17.75 -12.27 -4.45
C LEU A 217 18.11 -13.56 -5.18
N MET A 218 17.14 -14.47 -5.39
CA MET A 218 17.40 -15.79 -5.95
C MET A 218 16.41 -16.12 -7.07
N ARG A 219 16.94 -16.23 -8.30
CA ARG A 219 16.16 -16.67 -9.45
C ARG A 219 15.69 -18.12 -9.24
N PRO A 220 14.41 -18.43 -9.52
CA PRO A 220 13.92 -19.80 -9.42
C PRO A 220 14.50 -20.70 -10.52
N LYS A 221 14.81 -21.95 -10.17
CA LYS A 221 15.16 -23.01 -11.14
C LYS A 221 13.86 -23.62 -11.69
N VAL A 222 13.50 -23.21 -12.92
CA VAL A 222 12.24 -23.60 -13.60
C VAL A 222 12.44 -24.08 -15.05
N GLY A 223 13.68 -24.34 -15.47
CA GLY A 223 13.99 -24.69 -16.86
C GLY A 223 13.69 -23.54 -17.82
N SER A 224 12.91 -23.81 -18.88
CA SER A 224 12.48 -22.79 -19.85
C SER A 224 11.53 -21.78 -19.19
N LEU A 225 11.99 -20.54 -19.03
CA LEU A 225 11.19 -19.46 -18.45
C LEU A 225 9.94 -19.18 -19.30
N TYR A 226 10.07 -19.18 -20.62
CA TYR A 226 8.95 -18.94 -21.54
C TYR A 226 7.87 -20.03 -21.39
N THR A 227 8.26 -21.30 -21.39
CA THR A 227 7.34 -22.43 -21.22
C THR A 227 6.67 -22.36 -19.85
N TYR A 228 7.47 -22.14 -18.80
CA TYR A 228 6.95 -22.03 -17.44
C TYR A 228 5.91 -20.91 -17.31
N ILE A 229 6.21 -19.70 -17.80
CA ILE A 229 5.27 -18.58 -17.74
C ILE A 229 4.03 -18.87 -18.59
N SER A 230 4.21 -19.32 -19.84
CA SER A 230 3.12 -19.63 -20.77
C SER A 230 2.16 -20.67 -20.21
N ASP A 231 2.67 -21.69 -19.54
CA ASP A 231 1.82 -22.72 -18.92
C ASP A 231 1.06 -22.20 -17.71
N HIS A 232 1.68 -21.35 -16.89
CA HIS A 232 1.00 -20.76 -15.72
C HIS A 232 -0.06 -19.72 -16.13
N MET A 233 0.19 -18.95 -17.20
CA MET A 233 -0.79 -18.01 -17.76
C MET A 233 -2.08 -18.69 -18.25
N LYS A 234 -2.04 -20.00 -18.58
CA LYS A 234 -3.26 -20.77 -18.91
C LYS A 234 -4.17 -21.01 -17.70
N THR A 235 -3.61 -20.93 -16.48
CA THR A 235 -4.31 -21.29 -15.24
C THR A 235 -4.64 -20.10 -14.35
N GLY A 236 -4.04 -18.94 -14.61
CA GLY A 236 -4.30 -17.70 -13.86
C GLY A 236 -3.33 -16.59 -14.21
N THR A 237 -3.42 -15.49 -13.48
CA THR A 237 -2.57 -14.31 -13.67
C THR A 237 -1.16 -14.57 -13.17
N VAL A 238 -0.16 -14.24 -14.00
CA VAL A 238 1.26 -14.36 -13.62
C VAL A 238 1.84 -12.98 -13.38
N VAL A 239 2.32 -12.72 -12.16
CA VAL A 239 3.07 -11.50 -11.85
C VAL A 239 4.55 -11.83 -11.80
N LEU A 240 5.32 -11.22 -12.71
CA LEU A 240 6.75 -11.35 -12.80
C LEU A 240 7.43 -10.27 -11.98
N PHE A 241 8.42 -10.68 -11.18
CA PHE A 241 9.31 -9.78 -10.47
C PHE A 241 10.68 -9.80 -11.13
N ILE A 242 11.13 -8.64 -11.61
CA ILE A 242 12.36 -8.52 -12.38
C ILE A 242 13.32 -7.57 -11.66
N ASN A 243 14.55 -8.05 -11.47
CA ASN A 243 15.63 -7.20 -10.97
C ASN A 243 16.08 -6.26 -12.08
N ASN A 244 16.04 -4.96 -11.80
CA ASN A 244 16.10 -3.87 -12.78
C ASN A 244 17.50 -3.63 -13.39
N ARG A 245 18.49 -4.51 -13.13
CA ARG A 245 19.82 -4.44 -13.76
C ARG A 245 19.80 -4.61 -15.28
N ILE A 246 18.74 -5.18 -15.85
CA ILE A 246 18.66 -5.56 -17.26
C ILE A 246 17.98 -4.48 -18.14
N LEU A 247 17.13 -3.62 -17.56
CA LEU A 247 16.29 -2.70 -18.34
C LEU A 247 16.91 -1.30 -18.56
N TYR A 248 17.95 -0.94 -17.82
CA TYR A 248 18.63 0.37 -17.97
C TYR A 248 20.09 0.21 -18.44
N LYS A 249 20.49 1.04 -19.41
CA LYS A 249 21.86 1.11 -19.97
C LYS A 249 22.88 1.19 -18.83
N LYS A 250 23.91 0.34 -18.87
CA LYS A 250 24.98 0.31 -17.86
C LYS A 250 25.88 1.54 -18.04
N ASP A 251 25.90 2.43 -17.05
CA ASP A 251 27.01 3.37 -16.88
C ASP A 251 28.04 2.72 -15.95
N HIS A 252 29.28 2.57 -16.45
CA HIS A 252 30.36 1.78 -15.83
C HIS A 252 31.01 2.40 -14.59
N ILE A 253 30.46 3.49 -14.03
CA ILE A 253 31.15 4.34 -13.04
C ILE A 253 30.60 4.16 -11.61
N ARG A 254 29.44 3.52 -11.41
CA ARG A 254 28.88 3.29 -10.07
C ARG A 254 28.44 1.85 -9.86
N LEU A 255 28.91 1.25 -8.77
CA LEU A 255 28.53 -0.09 -8.32
C LEU A 255 27.04 -0.06 -7.88
N LYS A 256 26.12 -0.18 -8.84
CA LYS A 256 24.69 -0.30 -8.56
C LYS A 256 24.42 -1.70 -8.03
N LEU A 257 24.32 -1.83 -6.71
CA LEU A 257 23.76 -3.01 -6.05
C LEU A 257 22.43 -3.35 -6.73
N GLY A 258 22.17 -4.63 -6.99
CA GLY A 258 21.00 -5.09 -7.73
C GLY A 258 19.72 -4.88 -6.93
N VAL A 259 19.18 -3.67 -6.95
CA VAL A 259 17.95 -3.33 -6.23
C VAL A 259 16.75 -3.81 -7.06
N PRO A 260 15.91 -4.69 -6.52
CA PRO A 260 14.88 -5.34 -7.30
C PRO A 260 13.60 -4.48 -7.24
N THR A 261 13.13 -3.96 -8.37
CA THR A 261 12.10 -2.90 -8.36
C THR A 261 11.03 -2.99 -9.43
N HIS A 262 11.05 -3.99 -10.33
CA HIS A 262 10.10 -4.02 -11.44
C HIS A 262 9.12 -5.20 -11.35
N PHE A 263 7.85 -4.90 -11.54
CA PHE A 263 6.75 -5.86 -11.57
C PHE A 263 6.07 -5.78 -12.93
N ILE A 264 5.78 -6.93 -13.52
CA ILE A 264 5.04 -7.06 -14.77
C ILE A 264 3.88 -8.02 -14.52
N VAL A 265 2.67 -7.60 -14.84
CA VAL A 265 1.51 -8.49 -14.89
C VAL A 265 1.45 -9.08 -16.29
N ALA A 266 1.46 -10.41 -16.39
CA ALA A 266 1.41 -11.16 -17.63
C ALA A 266 0.09 -11.94 -17.70
N GLU A 267 -0.66 -11.69 -18.78
CA GLU A 267 -2.00 -12.21 -19.03
C GLU A 267 -2.08 -12.73 -20.47
N LYS A 268 -3.12 -13.53 -20.76
CA LYS A 268 -3.31 -14.21 -22.05
C LYS A 268 -3.81 -13.27 -23.13
#